data_AF-A0A8C8DXK6-F1
#
_entry.id   AF-A0A8C8DXK6-F1
#
_cell.length_a   1.000
_cell.length_b   1.000
_cell.length_c   1.000
_cell.angle_alpha   90.00
_cell.angle_beta   90.00
_cell.angle_gamma   90.00
#
_symmetry.space_group_name_H-M   'P 1'
#
loop_
_entity.id
_entity.type
_entity.pdbx_description
1 polymer ?
#
loop_
_entity_poly.entity_id
_entity_poly.type
_entity_poly.pdbx_seq_one_letter_code
_entity_poly.pdbx_strand_id
1 'polypeptide(L)'
;MFSELYKPFVFSPLISFKLFSLEFSLCFSICCFIQRLYADSHFLCLFVWLFVCCSVVEQCICHRIQEDDMVCEWMAYNSRNPKPLTMNTLEQFEHEVKAGHCSIKAEEEEENLLDSYSTPAKGSQKRPLTTPEHPQSKRSAALLASPGLLLSPASFSANATPSQKYNQRGAKGEVVVTFGATQGTRWAGRKNPAAGVQVDFLEGPEDSLHCSYKFMFQRLRDVRNVLAEKIEDLGETVRSHFHIEEFASVSLPAQDSITVSGQICCDSNGKLNAQSVLLEAGPEHGGQQVAVDLSELKEYSLFPGQVVVMEGMNTTGEKLVASKIYEVCLQAFLLLTAEPLNVLVACGPYTPSDSLTFDPLLDLISVITRDRPDVCLMLGPFVDSRHEQIEKGQVTETFEAIFSRCIESIVDGTRSVGCHLVFVPSQRDVHHPLIYPQPPFTLRVFILQRITLVPDPCTLLIDGVTFGLTSTDILFHMGAEEISKGSGSDRFSRILKHMLVQRSYYPLYPPAEEVNMDYEKFQSFAQIPLIPDVLIVPSELRYFIKVHFRLFFWNISLFFGAPSSVCPPSLGTGPGGKHLKKNGSEYPPQPHQL
;
A
#
# COMPACT_ATOMS: atom_id res chain seq x y z
N MET A 1 25.97 54.12 -41.29
CA MET A 1 24.65 54.70 -41.59
C MET A 1 23.63 53.84 -40.85
N PHE A 2 23.02 54.40 -39.80
CA PHE A 2 21.80 53.98 -39.07
C PHE A 2 21.69 52.51 -38.63
N SER A 3 21.74 52.14 -37.33
CA SER A 3 20.84 52.48 -36.22
C SER A 3 19.39 51.98 -36.37
N GLU A 4 18.88 51.43 -35.26
CA GLU A 4 17.47 51.09 -34.94
C GLU A 4 16.94 49.80 -35.60
N LEU A 5 16.58 48.75 -34.84
CA LEU A 5 15.58 48.76 -33.76
C LEU A 5 15.97 47.87 -32.57
N TYR A 6 16.00 48.52 -31.40
CA TYR A 6 15.87 47.90 -30.08
C TYR A 6 14.51 47.18 -29.95
N LYS A 7 14.50 45.98 -29.35
CA LYS A 7 13.74 45.68 -28.12
C LYS A 7 14.08 44.25 -27.61
N PRO A 8 14.66 44.09 -26.41
CA PRO A 8 14.61 42.82 -25.71
C PRO A 8 13.21 42.66 -25.11
N PHE A 9 12.53 41.55 -25.42
CA PHE A 9 11.39 41.11 -24.63
C PHE A 9 11.94 40.66 -23.27
N VAL A 10 11.67 41.45 -22.24
CA VAL A 10 11.90 41.10 -20.85
C VAL A 10 10.88 40.02 -20.49
N PHE A 11 11.34 38.77 -20.36
CA PHE A 11 10.65 37.81 -19.50
C PHE A 11 11.22 37.93 -18.09
N SER A 12 10.31 38.00 -17.12
CA SER A 12 10.60 38.05 -15.68
C SER A 12 11.55 36.91 -15.24
N PRO A 13 12.55 37.16 -14.36
CA PRO A 13 13.44 36.12 -13.84
C PRO A 13 12.75 35.01 -13.03
N LEU A 14 11.46 35.18 -12.68
CA LEU A 14 10.71 34.18 -11.91
C LEU A 14 10.22 32.98 -12.73
N ILE A 15 10.21 33.08 -14.07
CA ILE A 15 9.70 32.00 -14.94
C ILE A 15 10.85 31.08 -15.41
N SER A 16 12.08 31.60 -15.51
CA SER A 16 13.24 30.79 -15.98
C SER A 16 13.77 29.80 -14.94
N PHE A 17 13.46 29.94 -13.66
CA PHE A 17 13.93 29.01 -12.62
C PHE A 17 12.93 27.90 -12.27
N LYS A 18 11.65 28.02 -12.68
CA LYS A 18 10.61 27.01 -12.43
C LYS A 18 10.42 26.00 -13.57
N LEU A 19 10.81 26.33 -14.80
CA LEU A 19 10.81 25.36 -15.92
C LEU A 19 12.01 24.39 -15.89
N PHE A 20 13.14 24.78 -15.30
CA PHE A 20 14.41 24.04 -15.53
C PHE A 20 14.59 22.75 -14.72
N SER A 21 13.69 22.39 -13.81
CA SER A 21 13.88 21.21 -12.94
C SER A 21 12.84 20.10 -13.08
N LEU A 22 11.73 20.32 -13.79
CA LEU A 22 10.72 19.29 -14.10
C LEU A 22 10.77 18.81 -15.56
N GLU A 23 11.36 19.60 -16.47
CA GLU A 23 11.31 19.31 -17.91
C GLU A 23 12.46 18.43 -18.43
N PHE A 24 13.51 18.20 -17.64
CA PHE A 24 14.70 17.50 -18.14
C PHE A 24 14.45 15.99 -18.35
N SER A 25 13.67 15.32 -17.49
CA SER A 25 13.36 13.89 -17.64
C SER A 25 12.40 13.62 -18.80
N LEU A 26 11.37 14.46 -18.94
CA LEU A 26 10.37 14.36 -20.01
C LEU A 26 11.00 14.67 -21.37
N CYS A 27 11.77 15.77 -21.47
CA CYS A 27 12.52 16.07 -22.69
C CYS A 27 13.57 14.99 -23.00
N PHE A 28 14.26 14.43 -22.00
CA PHE A 28 15.30 13.43 -22.22
C PHE A 28 14.73 12.09 -22.73
N SER A 29 13.64 11.60 -22.14
CA SER A 29 13.01 10.33 -22.56
C SER A 29 12.40 10.44 -23.97
N ILE A 30 11.71 11.56 -24.25
CA ILE A 30 11.13 11.85 -25.58
C ILE A 30 12.23 12.10 -26.61
N CYS A 31 13.31 12.82 -26.26
CA CYS A 31 14.47 12.96 -27.15
C CYS A 31 15.12 11.61 -27.43
N CYS A 32 15.31 10.73 -26.44
CA CYS A 32 15.89 9.40 -26.67
C CYS A 32 14.98 8.53 -27.55
N PHE A 33 13.66 8.66 -27.43
CA PHE A 33 12.68 7.99 -28.29
C PHE A 33 12.76 8.48 -29.75
N ILE A 34 12.78 9.79 -29.98
CA ILE A 34 12.81 10.35 -31.34
C ILE A 34 14.21 10.17 -31.97
N GLN A 35 15.28 10.16 -31.19
CA GLN A 35 16.65 9.87 -31.66
C GLN A 35 16.80 8.40 -32.08
N ARG A 36 16.01 7.48 -31.51
CA ARG A 36 15.89 6.10 -32.00
C ARG A 36 15.10 5.99 -33.30
N LEU A 37 14.24 6.96 -33.63
CA LEU A 37 13.41 6.95 -34.85
C LEU A 37 14.09 7.58 -36.07
N TYR A 38 15.04 8.50 -35.89
CA TYR A 38 15.77 9.16 -36.98
C TYR A 38 17.28 9.06 -36.77
N ALA A 39 17.89 8.05 -37.40
CA ALA A 39 19.32 7.77 -37.24
C ALA A 39 20.25 8.69 -38.06
N ASP A 40 19.76 9.48 -39.03
CA ASP A 40 20.61 10.29 -39.90
C ASP A 40 19.87 11.52 -40.45
N SER A 41 20.19 12.74 -40.00
CA SER A 41 20.06 14.01 -40.77
C SER A 41 20.50 15.26 -39.99
N HIS A 42 21.35 16.10 -40.63
CA HIS A 42 22.05 17.26 -40.05
C HIS A 42 21.18 18.52 -39.79
N PHE A 43 21.54 19.21 -38.70
CA PHE A 43 21.37 20.62 -38.23
C PHE A 43 20.16 21.50 -38.63
N LEU A 44 19.53 21.37 -39.80
CA LEU A 44 18.24 22.03 -40.10
C LEU A 44 17.05 21.29 -39.43
N CYS A 45 17.29 20.07 -38.95
CA CYS A 45 16.32 19.20 -38.31
C CYS A 45 16.00 19.60 -36.86
N LEU A 46 16.88 20.32 -36.15
CA LEU A 46 16.76 20.56 -34.70
C LEU A 46 15.54 21.43 -34.33
N PHE A 47 15.21 22.42 -35.16
CA PHE A 47 14.05 23.31 -34.94
C PHE A 47 12.72 22.59 -35.18
N VAL A 48 12.65 21.74 -36.21
CA VAL A 48 11.47 20.90 -36.47
C VAL A 48 11.32 19.84 -35.38
N TRP A 49 12.43 19.31 -34.89
CA TRP A 49 12.50 18.38 -33.76
C TRP A 49 11.93 18.96 -32.47
N LEU A 50 12.38 20.17 -32.11
CA LEU A 50 11.94 20.82 -30.88
C LEU A 50 10.43 21.11 -30.92
N PHE A 51 9.91 21.48 -32.09
CA PHE A 51 8.49 21.75 -32.28
C PHE A 51 7.63 20.48 -32.16
N VAL A 52 8.05 19.36 -32.76
CA VAL A 52 7.36 18.07 -32.63
C VAL A 52 7.43 17.56 -31.19
N CYS A 53 8.57 17.66 -30.52
CA CYS A 53 8.70 17.33 -29.10
C CYS A 53 7.74 18.15 -28.23
N CYS A 54 7.70 19.47 -28.42
CA CYS A 54 6.80 20.35 -27.67
C CYS A 54 5.33 19.98 -27.88
N SER A 55 4.91 19.68 -29.11
CA SER A 55 3.52 19.26 -29.38
C SER A 55 3.17 17.89 -28.81
N VAL A 56 4.10 16.92 -28.83
CA VAL A 56 3.87 15.61 -28.17
C VAL A 56 3.77 15.77 -26.65
N VAL A 57 4.64 16.59 -26.06
CA VAL A 57 4.56 16.93 -24.62
C VAL A 57 3.24 17.62 -24.30
N GLU A 58 2.82 18.58 -25.12
CA GLU A 58 1.54 19.27 -24.98
C GLU A 58 0.37 18.27 -25.06
N GLN A 59 0.41 17.30 -25.98
CA GLN A 59 -0.60 16.24 -26.05
C GLN A 59 -0.60 15.29 -24.85
N CYS A 60 0.58 14.88 -24.33
CA CYS A 60 0.66 14.10 -23.09
C CYS A 60 0.05 14.86 -21.91
N ILE A 61 0.29 16.16 -21.83
CA ILE A 61 -0.26 17.04 -20.79
C ILE A 61 -1.77 17.24 -20.97
N CYS A 62 -2.23 17.53 -22.20
CA CYS A 62 -3.64 17.77 -22.51
C CYS A 62 -4.51 16.51 -22.37
N HIS A 63 -3.96 15.33 -22.62
CA HIS A 63 -4.69 14.06 -22.60
C HIS A 63 -4.37 13.18 -21.37
N ARG A 64 -3.49 13.62 -20.47
CA ARG A 64 -3.06 12.89 -19.26
C ARG A 64 -2.57 11.46 -19.55
N ILE A 65 -1.87 11.26 -20.65
CA ILE A 65 -1.27 9.98 -21.04
C ILE A 65 0.18 9.96 -20.54
N GLN A 66 0.60 8.90 -19.84
CA GLN A 66 2.01 8.75 -19.43
C GLN A 66 2.91 8.57 -20.66
N GLU A 67 4.18 8.97 -20.56
CA GLU A 67 5.12 8.93 -21.70
C GLU A 67 5.23 7.54 -22.34
N ASP A 68 5.22 6.48 -21.53
CA ASP A 68 5.34 5.10 -22.00
C ASP A 68 4.06 4.66 -22.72
N ASP A 69 2.89 5.10 -22.27
CA ASP A 69 1.60 4.80 -22.88
C ASP A 69 1.43 5.52 -24.21
N MET A 70 1.84 6.79 -24.30
CA MET A 70 1.81 7.57 -25.54
C MET A 70 2.71 6.94 -26.60
N VAL A 71 3.89 6.48 -26.18
CA VAL A 71 4.83 5.77 -27.04
C VAL A 71 4.25 4.42 -27.50
N CYS A 72 3.59 3.67 -26.62
CA CYS A 72 2.92 2.42 -26.96
C CYS A 72 1.74 2.63 -27.91
N GLU A 73 0.90 3.63 -27.69
CA GLU A 73 -0.23 3.98 -28.55
C GLU A 73 0.25 4.46 -29.93
N TRP A 74 1.28 5.31 -29.97
CA TRP A 74 1.90 5.72 -31.22
C TRP A 74 2.50 4.54 -31.97
N MET A 75 3.20 3.63 -31.28
CA MET A 75 3.72 2.41 -31.90
C MET A 75 2.60 1.51 -32.44
N ALA A 76 1.49 1.40 -31.72
CA ALA A 76 0.30 0.67 -32.17
C ALA A 76 -0.36 1.34 -33.39
N TYR A 77 -0.48 2.67 -33.41
CA TYR A 77 -0.97 3.44 -34.55
C TYR A 77 -0.07 3.26 -35.78
N ASN A 78 1.24 3.41 -35.60
CA ASN A 78 2.23 3.35 -36.67
C ASN A 78 2.41 1.92 -37.22
N SER A 79 2.11 0.88 -36.42
CA SER A 79 2.12 -0.52 -36.87
C SER A 79 1.09 -0.83 -37.96
N ARG A 80 0.01 -0.04 -38.04
CA ARG A 80 -1.05 -0.20 -39.05
C ARG A 80 -0.69 0.45 -40.39
N ASN A 81 0.13 1.51 -40.38
CA ASN A 81 0.59 2.19 -41.59
C ASN A 81 1.86 3.02 -41.29
N PRO A 82 3.07 2.53 -41.62
CA PRO A 82 4.31 3.14 -41.18
C PRO A 82 4.52 4.51 -41.82
N LYS A 83 4.40 5.57 -41.01
CA LYS A 83 4.63 6.97 -41.42
C LYS A 83 5.70 7.62 -40.52
N PRO A 84 6.53 8.53 -41.06
CA PRO A 84 7.45 9.33 -40.27
C PRO A 84 6.69 10.24 -39.30
N LEU A 85 7.18 10.35 -38.05
CA LEU A 85 6.61 11.28 -37.06
C LEU A 85 6.81 12.72 -37.52
N THR A 86 5.73 13.35 -37.98
CA THR A 86 5.62 14.73 -38.44
C THR A 86 4.37 15.38 -37.83
N MET A 87 4.27 16.72 -37.87
CA MET A 87 3.11 17.43 -37.28
C MET A 87 1.77 16.95 -37.87
N ASN A 88 1.71 16.80 -39.20
CA ASN A 88 0.51 16.33 -39.90
C ASN A 88 0.10 14.90 -39.52
N THR A 89 1.06 14.03 -39.18
CA THR A 89 0.75 12.65 -38.75
C THR A 89 0.35 12.58 -37.27
N LEU A 90 0.83 13.52 -36.46
CA LEU A 90 0.47 13.62 -35.04
C LEU A 90 -0.96 14.15 -34.86
N GLU A 91 -1.36 15.12 -35.69
CA GLU A 91 -2.76 15.61 -35.73
C GLU A 91 -3.74 14.51 -36.18
N GLN A 92 -3.32 13.64 -37.12
CA GLN A 92 -4.13 12.48 -37.56
C GLN A 92 -4.30 11.44 -36.45
N PHE A 93 -3.24 11.18 -35.68
CA PHE A 93 -3.27 10.30 -34.52
C PHE A 93 -4.24 10.82 -33.44
N GLU A 94 -4.17 12.12 -33.13
CA GLU A 94 -5.06 12.76 -32.14
C GLU A 94 -6.55 12.60 -32.50
N HIS A 95 -6.89 12.73 -33.78
CA HIS A 95 -8.26 12.60 -34.25
C HIS A 95 -8.81 11.16 -34.16
N GLU A 96 -7.95 10.14 -34.29
CA GLU A 96 -8.36 8.74 -34.17
C GLU A 96 -8.49 8.28 -32.71
N VAL A 97 -7.63 8.76 -31.80
CA VAL A 97 -7.68 8.41 -30.37
C VAL A 97 -8.89 9.05 -29.68
N LYS A 98 -9.30 10.27 -30.08
CA LYS A 98 -10.52 10.94 -29.58
C LYS A 98 -11.81 10.18 -29.87
N ALA A 99 -11.85 9.31 -30.88
CA ALA A 99 -13.05 8.55 -31.24
C ALA A 99 -13.28 7.30 -30.37
N GLY A 100 -12.26 6.83 -29.65
CA GLY A 100 -12.31 5.57 -28.87
C GLY A 100 -12.71 5.69 -27.40
N HIS A 101 -12.63 6.89 -26.81
CA HIS A 101 -12.72 7.11 -25.36
C HIS A 101 -14.03 7.78 -24.89
N CYS A 102 -15.19 7.37 -25.43
CA CYS A 102 -16.48 7.88 -24.95
C CYS A 102 -17.20 6.89 -24.01
N SER A 103 -16.93 7.07 -22.70
CA SER A 103 -17.75 6.90 -21.49
C SER A 103 -18.54 5.59 -21.21
N ILE A 104 -18.43 5.10 -19.95
CA ILE A 104 -19.34 4.22 -19.14
C ILE A 104 -18.70 2.96 -18.48
N LYS A 105 -17.44 2.58 -18.74
CA LYS A 105 -16.85 1.33 -18.18
C LYS A 105 -15.99 1.43 -16.91
N ALA A 106 -15.72 2.63 -16.40
CA ALA A 106 -14.67 2.82 -15.40
C ALA A 106 -15.00 2.29 -13.99
N GLU A 107 -16.28 2.22 -13.59
CA GLU A 107 -16.65 1.86 -12.21
C GLU A 107 -16.61 0.33 -11.95
N GLU A 108 -16.92 -0.52 -12.94
CA GLU A 108 -16.83 -1.99 -12.80
C GLU A 108 -15.37 -2.52 -12.92
N GLU A 109 -14.47 -1.76 -13.56
CA GLU A 109 -13.06 -2.16 -13.72
C GLU A 109 -12.23 -1.93 -12.44
N GLU A 110 -12.55 -0.92 -11.61
CA GLU A 110 -11.84 -0.66 -10.34
C GLU A 110 -12.18 -1.68 -9.22
N GLU A 111 -13.39 -2.24 -9.19
CA GLU A 111 -13.71 -3.36 -8.28
C GLU A 111 -12.95 -4.63 -8.66
N ASN A 112 -12.85 -4.94 -9.95
CA ASN A 112 -12.04 -6.07 -10.46
C ASN A 112 -10.55 -5.93 -10.10
N LEU A 113 -10.04 -4.70 -9.91
CA LEU A 113 -8.63 -4.49 -9.56
C LEU A 113 -8.29 -4.98 -8.15
N LEU A 114 -9.15 -4.81 -7.14
CA LEU A 114 -8.86 -5.33 -5.79
C LEU A 114 -8.82 -6.85 -5.77
N ASP A 115 -9.76 -7.48 -6.48
CA ASP A 115 -9.79 -8.93 -6.69
C ASP A 115 -8.57 -9.42 -7.47
N SER A 116 -8.04 -8.63 -8.41
CA SER A 116 -6.81 -8.95 -9.15
C SER A 116 -5.54 -8.92 -8.30
N TYR A 117 -5.57 -8.18 -7.19
CA TYR A 117 -4.46 -8.10 -6.23
C TYR A 117 -4.62 -9.06 -5.05
N SER A 118 -5.81 -9.64 -4.87
CA SER A 118 -6.10 -10.61 -3.82
C SER A 118 -5.58 -11.99 -4.20
N THR A 119 -4.91 -12.68 -3.26
CA THR A 119 -4.54 -14.08 -3.51
C THR A 119 -5.80 -14.96 -3.44
N PRO A 120 -5.99 -15.98 -4.30
CA PRO A 120 -7.23 -16.75 -4.32
C PRO A 120 -7.43 -17.55 -3.03
N ALA A 121 -8.16 -16.99 -2.06
CA ALA A 121 -8.69 -17.71 -0.92
C ALA A 121 -10.11 -18.24 -1.26
N LYS A 122 -10.51 -19.32 -0.59
CA LYS A 122 -11.81 -20.00 -0.79
C LYS A 122 -12.96 -18.99 -0.84
N GLY A 123 -13.80 -19.12 -1.87
CA GLY A 123 -14.74 -18.11 -2.33
C GLY A 123 -15.49 -17.34 -1.24
N SER A 124 -15.39 -16.02 -1.34
CA SER A 124 -16.26 -15.08 -0.64
C SER A 124 -17.72 -15.40 -0.97
N GLN A 125 -18.46 -15.95 0.00
CA GLN A 125 -19.90 -16.00 -0.10
C GLN A 125 -20.41 -14.57 0.05
N LYS A 126 -20.93 -14.00 -1.04
CA LYS A 126 -21.75 -12.79 -1.02
C LYS A 126 -22.79 -12.93 0.09
N ARG A 127 -22.69 -12.10 1.14
CA ARG A 127 -23.68 -12.00 2.22
C ARG A 127 -25.03 -11.63 1.57
N PRO A 128 -26.10 -12.44 1.70
CA PRO A 128 -27.43 -12.00 1.33
C PRO A 128 -27.92 -10.98 2.37
N LEU A 129 -28.46 -9.85 1.89
CA LEU A 129 -29.25 -8.94 2.71
C LEU A 129 -30.43 -9.70 3.34
N THR A 130 -30.59 -9.65 4.66
CA THR A 130 -31.87 -9.94 5.30
C THR A 130 -32.16 -8.90 6.39
N THR A 131 -33.28 -8.20 6.21
CA THR A 131 -33.95 -7.34 7.19
C THR A 131 -34.47 -8.15 8.40
N PRO A 132 -34.74 -7.51 9.55
CA PRO A 132 -35.10 -8.21 10.77
C PRO A 132 -36.60 -8.59 10.77
N GLU A 133 -36.92 -9.88 10.90
CA GLU A 133 -38.28 -10.33 11.23
C GLU A 133 -38.31 -11.25 12.46
N HIS A 134 -39.31 -11.01 13.30
CA HIS A 134 -39.60 -11.65 14.59
C HIS A 134 -39.80 -13.18 14.52
N PRO A 135 -39.63 -13.91 15.64
CA PRO A 135 -39.57 -15.36 15.65
C PRO A 135 -40.97 -15.98 15.62
N GLN A 136 -41.27 -16.75 14.58
CA GLN A 136 -42.40 -17.69 14.58
C GLN A 136 -41.93 -19.14 14.69
N SER A 137 -42.38 -19.76 15.77
CA SER A 137 -42.22 -21.17 16.13
C SER A 137 -42.73 -22.11 15.04
N LYS A 138 -41.84 -22.97 14.54
CA LYS A 138 -42.21 -24.27 13.95
C LYS A 138 -41.32 -25.37 14.51
N ARG A 139 -41.93 -26.18 15.38
CA ARG A 139 -41.46 -27.52 15.77
C ARG A 139 -41.11 -28.31 14.50
N SER A 140 -39.88 -28.81 14.44
CA SER A 140 -39.50 -29.97 13.65
C SER A 140 -38.48 -30.74 14.46
N ALA A 141 -38.89 -31.90 14.95
CA ALA A 141 -38.04 -32.81 15.71
C ALA A 141 -36.96 -33.38 14.77
N ALA A 142 -35.73 -32.89 14.93
CA ALA A 142 -34.53 -33.60 14.50
C ALA A 142 -33.79 -34.01 15.78
N LEU A 143 -33.50 -35.31 15.85
CA LEU A 143 -32.88 -36.00 16.97
C LEU A 143 -31.63 -35.27 17.46
N LEU A 144 -31.58 -35.05 18.77
CA LEU A 144 -30.40 -34.60 19.51
C LEU A 144 -29.21 -35.51 19.17
N ALA A 145 -28.31 -35.04 18.32
CA ALA A 145 -26.95 -35.56 18.27
C ALA A 145 -26.30 -35.21 19.62
N SER A 146 -25.84 -36.23 20.33
CA SER A 146 -25.11 -36.11 21.60
C SER A 146 -23.89 -35.18 21.45
N PRO A 147 -23.44 -34.47 22.50
CA PRO A 147 -22.22 -33.68 22.42
C PRO A 147 -21.06 -34.60 22.06
N GLY A 148 -20.44 -34.33 20.91
CA GLY A 148 -19.34 -35.14 20.38
C GLY A 148 -18.22 -35.27 21.40
N LEU A 149 -17.79 -36.51 21.63
CA LEU A 149 -16.56 -36.84 22.35
C LEU A 149 -15.37 -36.13 21.71
N LEU A 150 -14.93 -35.02 22.33
CA LEU A 150 -13.75 -34.24 21.96
C LEU A 150 -12.41 -34.98 22.17
N LEU A 151 -12.43 -36.25 22.58
CA LEU A 151 -11.26 -37.04 22.94
C LEU A 151 -11.22 -38.38 22.19
N SER A 152 -11.26 -38.33 20.86
CA SER A 152 -10.91 -39.50 20.03
C SER A 152 -9.43 -39.41 19.61
N PRO A 153 -8.59 -40.42 19.85
CA PRO A 153 -7.16 -40.40 19.49
C PRO A 153 -6.88 -40.22 17.98
N ALA A 154 -7.88 -40.46 17.13
CA ALA A 154 -7.76 -40.32 15.68
C ALA A 154 -7.69 -38.85 15.20
N SER A 155 -8.03 -37.88 16.05
CA SER A 155 -7.94 -36.44 15.73
C SER A 155 -6.50 -35.90 15.76
N PHE A 156 -5.55 -36.68 16.28
CA PHE A 156 -4.16 -36.27 16.55
C PHE A 156 -3.13 -37.08 15.74
N SER A 157 -3.53 -37.77 14.68
CA SER A 157 -2.56 -38.43 13.79
C SER A 157 -1.77 -37.39 13.00
N ALA A 158 -0.45 -37.59 12.91
CA ALA A 158 0.43 -36.69 12.17
C ALA A 158 0.00 -36.58 10.70
N ASN A 159 0.02 -35.37 10.14
CA ASN A 159 -0.22 -35.16 8.72
C ASN A 159 0.74 -36.05 7.90
N ALA A 160 0.20 -36.77 6.92
CA ALA A 160 0.99 -37.73 6.14
C ALA A 160 2.04 -37.04 5.23
N THR A 161 1.84 -35.76 4.89
CA THR A 161 2.70 -34.98 3.96
C THR A 161 2.70 -33.47 4.31
N PRO A 162 3.19 -33.06 5.49
CA PRO A 162 3.22 -31.64 5.86
C PRO A 162 4.14 -30.86 4.92
N SER A 163 3.75 -29.64 4.54
CA SER A 163 4.55 -28.69 3.73
C SER A 163 5.00 -29.17 2.35
N GLN A 164 4.40 -30.24 1.80
CA GLN A 164 4.91 -30.84 0.56
C GLN A 164 4.95 -29.84 -0.61
N LYS A 165 3.90 -29.03 -0.78
CA LYS A 165 3.83 -28.00 -1.83
C LYS A 165 4.88 -26.90 -1.62
N TYR A 166 5.09 -26.48 -0.38
CA TYR A 166 6.07 -25.44 -0.04
C TYR A 166 7.51 -25.88 -0.33
N ASN A 167 7.84 -27.11 0.05
CA ASN A 167 9.19 -27.67 -0.11
C ASN A 167 9.53 -28.00 -1.57
N GLN A 168 8.52 -28.21 -2.43
CA GLN A 168 8.70 -28.50 -3.86
C GLN A 168 8.67 -27.24 -4.76
N ARG A 169 8.63 -26.04 -4.18
CA ARG A 169 8.51 -24.79 -4.96
C ARG A 169 9.74 -24.54 -5.84
N GLY A 170 9.52 -24.18 -7.10
CA GLY A 170 10.59 -23.87 -8.07
C GLY A 170 11.11 -22.42 -7.99
N ALA A 171 10.27 -21.48 -7.53
CA ALA A 171 10.55 -20.05 -7.50
C ALA A 171 11.36 -19.57 -6.27
N LYS A 172 12.14 -20.48 -5.64
CA LYS A 172 12.91 -20.13 -4.43
C LYS A 172 13.99 -19.09 -4.75
N GLY A 173 13.90 -17.91 -4.15
CA GLY A 173 14.86 -16.82 -4.33
C GLY A 173 14.64 -15.95 -5.57
N GLU A 174 13.50 -16.10 -6.26
CA GLU A 174 13.11 -15.23 -7.36
C GLU A 174 12.85 -13.80 -6.87
N VAL A 175 13.40 -12.81 -7.56
CA VAL A 175 13.13 -11.39 -7.30
C VAL A 175 11.88 -10.99 -8.08
N VAL A 176 10.79 -10.73 -7.35
CA VAL A 176 9.47 -10.46 -7.94
C VAL A 176 9.18 -8.98 -8.18
N VAL A 177 9.82 -8.08 -7.43
CA VAL A 177 9.80 -6.63 -7.62
C VAL A 177 11.18 -6.08 -7.35
N THR A 178 11.58 -5.08 -8.12
CA THR A 178 12.83 -4.35 -7.95
C THR A 178 12.51 -2.86 -7.96
N PHE A 179 13.20 -2.10 -7.13
CA PHE A 179 13.07 -0.65 -7.09
C PHE A 179 14.45 -0.01 -6.92
N GLY A 180 14.68 1.11 -7.61
CA GLY A 180 15.95 1.84 -7.58
C GLY A 180 17.06 1.21 -8.41
N ALA A 181 18.29 1.73 -8.27
CA ALA A 181 19.45 1.26 -9.02
C ALA A 181 20.08 0.02 -8.34
N THR A 182 19.43 -1.14 -8.47
CA THR A 182 19.95 -2.40 -7.92
C THR A 182 20.83 -3.11 -8.94
N GLN A 183 22.06 -3.47 -8.56
CA GLN A 183 22.94 -4.32 -9.39
C GLN A 183 23.07 -5.72 -8.77
N GLY A 184 22.49 -6.73 -9.43
CA GLY A 184 22.67 -8.14 -9.11
C GLY A 184 21.70 -8.72 -8.07
N THR A 185 21.87 -10.02 -7.79
CA THR A 185 21.03 -10.80 -6.86
C THR A 185 21.67 -11.01 -5.48
N ARG A 186 22.83 -10.39 -5.23
CA ARG A 186 23.60 -10.57 -3.99
C ARG A 186 23.41 -9.39 -3.06
N TRP A 187 22.61 -9.61 -2.03
CA TRP A 187 22.37 -8.66 -0.96
C TRP A 187 23.30 -9.01 0.20
N ALA A 188 24.02 -8.03 0.73
CA ALA A 188 24.90 -8.22 1.88
C ALA A 188 24.83 -7.00 2.81
N GLY A 189 24.76 -7.24 4.11
CA GLY A 189 24.96 -6.19 5.12
C GLY A 189 26.43 -5.80 5.29
N ARG A 190 26.69 -4.93 6.27
CA ARG A 190 28.03 -4.44 6.56
C ARG A 190 28.93 -5.60 6.99
N LYS A 191 30.17 -5.59 6.48
CA LYS A 191 31.16 -6.65 6.77
C LYS A 191 31.79 -6.54 8.17
N ASN A 192 31.61 -5.43 8.87
CA ASN A 192 32.24 -5.16 10.16
C ASN A 192 31.20 -5.19 11.31
N PRO A 193 31.13 -6.27 12.11
CA PRO A 193 30.19 -6.37 13.23
C PRO A 193 30.47 -5.41 14.39
N ALA A 194 31.63 -4.74 14.40
CA ALA A 194 32.04 -3.85 15.50
C ALA A 194 31.38 -2.46 15.43
N ALA A 195 30.87 -2.05 14.26
CA ALA A 195 30.01 -0.88 14.11
C ALA A 195 28.57 -1.35 14.28
N GLY A 196 28.10 -1.45 15.53
CA GLY A 196 26.71 -1.83 15.81
C GLY A 196 25.73 -0.86 15.18
N VAL A 197 24.58 -1.37 14.72
CA VAL A 197 23.46 -0.53 14.25
C VAL A 197 22.72 0.03 15.45
N GLN A 198 22.38 1.31 15.38
CA GLN A 198 21.48 1.92 16.37
C GLN A 198 20.04 1.75 15.90
N VAL A 199 19.22 1.14 16.76
CA VAL A 199 17.78 0.95 16.56
C VAL A 199 17.08 1.57 17.76
N ASP A 200 16.56 2.78 17.57
CA ASP A 200 15.90 3.55 18.62
C ASP A 200 14.44 3.83 18.24
N PHE A 201 13.61 4.09 19.24
CA PHE A 201 12.32 4.73 18.99
C PHE A 201 12.56 6.17 18.54
N LEU A 202 11.79 6.62 17.56
CA LEU A 202 11.89 8.02 17.11
C LEU A 202 11.45 8.98 18.22
N GLU A 203 10.36 8.63 18.89
CA GLU A 203 9.77 9.42 19.96
C GLU A 203 10.36 9.06 21.32
N GLY A 204 10.18 9.96 22.30
CA GLY A 204 10.69 9.76 23.65
C GLY A 204 10.00 8.58 24.37
N PRO A 205 10.55 8.14 25.52
CA PRO A 205 9.98 7.01 26.28
C PRO A 205 8.56 7.22 26.79
N GLU A 206 8.12 8.47 26.97
CA GLU A 206 6.76 8.80 27.43
C GLU A 206 5.72 8.64 26.30
N ASP A 207 6.16 8.84 25.06
CA ASP A 207 5.32 8.83 23.85
C ASP A 207 5.36 7.49 23.12
N SER A 208 6.21 6.55 23.58
CA SER A 208 6.37 5.22 23.01
C SER A 208 5.75 4.14 23.90
N LEU A 209 5.00 3.21 23.29
CA LEU A 209 4.37 2.12 24.02
C LEU A 209 5.40 1.02 24.38
N HIS A 210 5.92 1.05 25.61
CA HIS A 210 6.94 0.10 26.06
C HIS A 210 6.41 -1.11 26.84
N CYS A 211 5.19 -1.05 27.37
CA CYS A 211 4.65 -2.10 28.23
C CYS A 211 3.16 -2.31 28.05
N SER A 212 2.66 -3.44 28.54
CA SER A 212 1.22 -3.72 28.54
C SER A 212 0.44 -2.68 29.33
N TYR A 213 -0.79 -2.43 28.88
CA TYR A 213 -1.75 -1.53 29.52
C TYR A 213 -3.07 -2.25 29.78
N LYS A 214 -3.97 -1.62 30.54
CA LYS A 214 -5.31 -2.15 30.80
C LYS A 214 -6.24 -1.77 29.65
N PHE A 215 -6.90 -2.78 29.09
CA PHE A 215 -7.92 -2.65 28.05
C PHE A 215 -9.18 -3.45 28.48
N MET A 216 -10.09 -3.75 27.55
CA MET A 216 -11.39 -4.42 27.76
C MET A 216 -12.48 -3.57 28.41
N PHE A 217 -12.22 -2.29 28.63
CA PHE A 217 -13.24 -1.33 29.08
C PHE A 217 -12.93 0.04 28.52
N GLN A 218 -13.86 0.62 27.77
CA GLN A 218 -13.78 1.98 27.26
C GLN A 218 -15.09 2.70 27.59
N ARG A 219 -15.02 3.97 27.98
CA ARG A 219 -16.23 4.79 28.13
C ARG A 219 -16.50 5.49 26.81
N LEU A 220 -17.74 5.42 26.34
CA LEU A 220 -18.15 6.06 25.08
C LEU A 220 -17.82 7.55 25.02
N ARG A 221 -17.88 8.24 26.17
CA ARG A 221 -17.51 9.66 26.27
C ARG A 221 -16.02 9.90 25.99
N ASP A 222 -15.15 8.97 26.42
CA ASP A 222 -13.69 9.10 26.28
C ASP A 222 -13.33 8.82 24.81
N VAL A 223 -13.96 7.79 24.19
CA VAL A 223 -13.89 7.53 22.74
C VAL A 223 -14.35 8.74 21.92
N ARG A 224 -15.49 9.34 22.27
CA ARG A 224 -16.00 10.55 21.59
C ARG A 224 -14.99 11.70 21.67
N ASN A 225 -14.34 11.89 22.81
CA ASN A 225 -13.34 12.96 22.98
C ASN A 225 -12.13 12.71 22.06
N VAL A 226 -11.62 11.48 21.98
CA VAL A 226 -10.54 11.12 21.04
C VAL A 226 -10.89 11.46 19.60
N LEU A 227 -12.11 11.11 19.15
CA LEU A 227 -12.55 11.37 17.78
C LEU A 227 -12.75 12.87 17.51
N ALA A 228 -13.24 13.62 18.50
CA ALA A 228 -13.38 15.07 18.42
C ALA A 228 -12.01 15.76 18.32
N GLU A 229 -11.08 15.41 19.20
CA GLU A 229 -9.71 15.96 19.20
C GLU A 229 -9.01 15.67 17.87
N LYS A 230 -9.20 14.47 17.28
CA LYS A 230 -8.69 14.16 15.92
C LYS A 230 -9.22 15.14 14.86
N ILE A 231 -10.50 15.51 14.89
CA ILE A 231 -11.09 16.46 13.95
C ILE A 231 -10.53 17.87 14.16
N GLU A 232 -10.40 18.29 15.42
CA GLU A 232 -9.91 19.61 15.81
C GLU A 232 -8.43 19.78 15.43
N ASP A 233 -7.56 18.83 15.77
CA ASP A 233 -6.11 18.91 15.53
C ASP A 233 -5.76 18.94 14.03
N LEU A 234 -6.39 18.05 13.24
CA LEU A 234 -6.18 18.02 11.79
C LEU A 234 -6.85 19.23 11.11
N GLY A 235 -8.04 19.62 11.56
CA GLY A 235 -8.75 20.81 11.09
C GLY A 235 -7.91 22.07 11.27
N GLU A 236 -7.35 22.27 12.47
CA GLU A 236 -6.50 23.43 12.78
C GLU A 236 -5.19 23.43 11.99
N THR A 237 -4.60 22.24 11.75
CA THR A 237 -3.45 22.10 10.86
C THR A 237 -3.77 22.61 9.44
N VAL A 238 -4.91 22.22 8.89
CA VAL A 238 -5.35 22.63 7.55
C VAL A 238 -5.68 24.13 7.54
N ARG A 239 -6.39 24.61 8.57
CA ARG A 239 -6.75 26.02 8.75
C ARG A 239 -5.51 26.91 8.73
N SER A 240 -4.51 26.57 9.54
CA SER A 240 -3.24 27.27 9.63
C SER A 240 -2.46 27.23 8.30
N HIS A 241 -2.44 26.09 7.60
CA HIS A 241 -1.73 25.96 6.32
C HIS A 241 -2.35 26.82 5.21
N PHE A 242 -3.68 26.84 5.12
CA PHE A 242 -4.41 27.56 4.06
C PHE A 242 -4.87 28.96 4.47
N HIS A 243 -4.54 29.41 5.69
CA HIS A 243 -4.95 30.71 6.25
C HIS A 243 -6.47 30.91 6.23
N ILE A 244 -7.22 29.88 6.61
CA ILE A 244 -8.68 29.92 6.70
C ILE A 244 -9.06 30.72 7.96
N GLU A 245 -9.89 31.75 7.81
CA GLU A 245 -10.26 32.64 8.92
C GLU A 245 -10.99 31.89 10.04
N GLU A 246 -12.08 31.20 9.71
CA GLU A 246 -12.89 30.45 10.67
C GLU A 246 -13.67 29.33 9.96
N PHE A 247 -13.97 28.26 10.69
CA PHE A 247 -14.89 27.22 10.23
C PHE A 247 -16.33 27.57 10.60
N ALA A 248 -17.23 27.44 9.64
CA ALA A 248 -18.66 27.63 9.86
C ALA A 248 -19.30 26.39 10.50
N SER A 249 -20.44 26.60 11.17
CA SER A 249 -21.28 25.49 11.63
C SER A 249 -22.06 24.88 10.46
N VAL A 250 -22.01 23.55 10.34
CA VAL A 250 -22.78 22.80 9.33
C VAL A 250 -24.29 22.81 9.57
N SER A 251 -24.73 23.14 10.80
CA SER A 251 -26.14 23.13 11.20
C SER A 251 -26.90 24.41 10.82
N LEU A 252 -26.16 25.45 10.41
CA LEU A 252 -26.75 26.76 10.13
C LEU A 252 -26.85 26.98 8.61
N PRO A 253 -28.02 27.37 8.10
CA PRO A 253 -28.15 27.78 6.71
C PRO A 253 -27.26 28.97 6.37
N ALA A 254 -26.53 28.87 5.26
CA ALA A 254 -25.70 29.93 4.71
C ALA A 254 -25.96 30.09 3.20
N GLN A 255 -26.14 31.34 2.75
CA GLN A 255 -26.29 31.66 1.33
C GLN A 255 -24.95 31.77 0.61
N ASP A 256 -23.92 32.21 1.33
CA ASP A 256 -22.56 32.30 0.84
C ASP A 256 -21.82 30.95 0.99
N SER A 257 -20.71 30.81 0.27
CA SER A 257 -19.83 29.64 0.40
C SER A 257 -19.19 29.64 1.79
N ILE A 258 -19.29 28.52 2.48
CA ILE A 258 -18.74 28.29 3.83
C ILE A 258 -17.61 27.26 3.78
N THR A 259 -16.69 27.37 4.73
CA THR A 259 -15.64 26.38 4.95
C THR A 259 -15.93 25.62 6.23
N VAL A 260 -15.89 24.29 6.18
CA VAL A 260 -16.24 23.41 7.29
C VAL A 260 -15.18 22.35 7.50
N SER A 261 -14.90 22.01 8.75
CA SER A 261 -14.02 20.89 9.13
C SER A 261 -14.86 19.77 9.72
N GLY A 262 -14.59 18.53 9.31
CA GLY A 262 -15.31 17.38 9.82
C GLY A 262 -14.74 16.05 9.38
N GLN A 263 -15.36 14.98 9.85
CA GLN A 263 -15.02 13.60 9.54
C GLN A 263 -16.04 13.01 8.55
N ILE A 264 -15.55 12.30 7.54
CA ILE A 264 -16.41 11.57 6.59
C ILE A 264 -17.05 10.37 7.28
N CYS A 265 -18.36 10.24 7.13
CA CYS A 265 -19.18 9.14 7.63
C CYS A 265 -20.02 8.53 6.50
N CYS A 266 -20.53 7.33 6.73
CA CYS A 266 -21.52 6.68 5.86
C CYS A 266 -22.91 6.78 6.51
N ASP A 267 -23.94 7.03 5.70
CA ASP A 267 -25.34 7.05 6.16
C ASP A 267 -25.91 5.67 6.54
N SER A 268 -25.15 4.61 6.30
CA SER A 268 -25.57 3.22 6.47
C SER A 268 -24.40 2.35 6.92
N ASN A 269 -24.71 1.12 7.34
CA ASN A 269 -23.69 0.10 7.67
C ASN A 269 -23.12 -0.58 6.43
N GLY A 270 -23.42 -0.08 5.23
CA GLY A 270 -22.90 -0.59 3.97
C GLY A 270 -21.63 0.15 3.54
N LYS A 271 -21.06 -0.32 2.42
CA LYS A 271 -19.91 0.33 1.78
C LYS A 271 -20.25 1.77 1.39
N LEU A 272 -19.31 2.68 1.65
CA LEU A 272 -19.43 4.08 1.27
C LEU A 272 -19.61 4.22 -0.26
N ASN A 273 -20.49 5.12 -0.68
CA ASN A 273 -20.68 5.52 -2.08
C ASN A 273 -20.89 7.04 -2.16
N ALA A 274 -20.86 7.60 -3.37
CA ALA A 274 -20.92 9.04 -3.58
C ALA A 274 -22.22 9.71 -3.09
N GLN A 275 -23.32 8.95 -2.97
CA GLN A 275 -24.61 9.44 -2.51
C GLN A 275 -24.82 9.28 -1.00
N SER A 276 -24.03 8.42 -0.34
CA SER A 276 -24.13 8.11 1.09
C SER A 276 -23.13 8.86 1.98
N VAL A 277 -22.42 9.84 1.41
CA VAL A 277 -21.40 10.61 2.14
C VAL A 277 -22.06 11.59 3.10
N LEU A 278 -21.71 11.43 4.39
CA LEU A 278 -22.01 12.38 5.45
C LEU A 278 -20.73 13.05 5.93
N LEU A 279 -20.85 14.28 6.45
CA LEU A 279 -19.79 14.97 7.16
C LEU A 279 -20.24 15.23 8.59
N GLU A 280 -19.52 14.65 9.55
CA GLU A 280 -19.67 14.92 10.97
C GLU A 280 -18.75 16.08 11.38
N ALA A 281 -19.33 17.22 11.73
CA ALA A 281 -18.55 18.38 12.16
C ALA A 281 -17.99 18.19 13.58
N GLY A 282 -16.87 18.87 13.87
CA GLY A 282 -16.31 18.89 15.22
C GLY A 282 -17.28 19.48 16.27
N PRO A 283 -17.10 19.16 17.56
CA PRO A 283 -17.99 19.65 18.63
C PRO A 283 -18.12 21.17 18.68
N GLU A 284 -17.02 21.91 18.45
CA GLU A 284 -17.02 23.38 18.42
C GLU A 284 -17.90 23.95 17.30
N HIS A 285 -18.17 23.18 16.26
CA HIS A 285 -18.96 23.57 15.08
C HIS A 285 -20.36 22.95 15.04
N GLY A 286 -20.79 22.34 16.16
CA GLY A 286 -22.14 21.84 16.38
C GLY A 286 -22.25 20.33 16.55
N GLY A 287 -21.20 19.55 16.26
CA GLY A 287 -21.20 18.09 16.43
C GLY A 287 -22.29 17.36 15.64
N GLN A 288 -22.83 17.99 14.59
CA GLN A 288 -23.92 17.43 13.78
C GLN A 288 -23.38 16.84 12.48
N GLN A 289 -24.17 15.94 11.93
CA GLN A 289 -23.93 15.31 10.64
C GLN A 289 -24.74 16.03 9.56
N VAL A 290 -24.11 16.29 8.42
CA VAL A 290 -24.74 16.89 7.25
C VAL A 290 -24.47 16.02 6.02
N ALA A 291 -25.45 15.86 5.13
CA ALA A 291 -25.23 15.15 3.87
C ALA A 291 -24.33 15.97 2.94
N VAL A 292 -23.41 15.32 2.24
CA VAL A 292 -22.49 15.98 1.31
C VAL A 292 -22.84 15.63 -0.12
N ASP A 293 -23.09 16.65 -0.94
CA ASP A 293 -23.19 16.51 -2.39
C ASP A 293 -21.83 16.69 -3.04
N LEU A 294 -21.35 15.65 -3.72
CA LEU A 294 -20.08 15.64 -4.43
C LEU A 294 -20.22 15.97 -5.94
N SER A 295 -21.42 16.32 -6.41
CA SER A 295 -21.70 16.53 -7.84
C SER A 295 -20.81 17.59 -8.49
N GLU A 296 -20.56 18.70 -7.78
CA GLU A 296 -19.74 19.83 -8.25
C GLU A 296 -18.23 19.57 -8.15
N LEU A 297 -17.81 18.51 -7.45
CA LEU A 297 -16.40 18.13 -7.37
C LEU A 297 -15.98 17.37 -8.63
N LYS A 298 -14.90 17.87 -9.23
CA LYS A 298 -14.27 17.25 -10.41
C LYS A 298 -13.48 15.99 -10.02
N GLU A 299 -12.74 16.08 -8.92
CA GLU A 299 -11.87 15.02 -8.43
C GLU A 299 -12.04 14.92 -6.91
N TYR A 300 -12.10 13.69 -6.40
CA TYR A 300 -12.06 13.40 -4.96
C TYR A 300 -11.57 11.98 -4.70
N SER A 301 -11.10 11.74 -3.48
CA SER A 301 -10.83 10.43 -2.93
C SER A 301 -11.19 10.48 -1.45
N LEU A 302 -12.20 9.70 -1.06
CA LEU A 302 -12.81 9.76 0.28
C LEU A 302 -12.92 8.37 0.90
N PHE A 303 -12.83 8.28 2.22
CA PHE A 303 -13.09 7.06 2.97
C PHE A 303 -13.67 7.37 4.36
N PRO A 304 -14.38 6.43 5.00
CA PRO A 304 -14.94 6.63 6.35
C PRO A 304 -13.87 6.92 7.40
N GLY A 305 -14.07 7.94 8.23
CA GLY A 305 -13.12 8.34 9.26
C GLY A 305 -12.10 9.40 8.83
N GLN A 306 -12.06 9.74 7.54
CA GLN A 306 -11.20 10.78 7.01
C GLN A 306 -11.61 12.15 7.53
N VAL A 307 -10.68 12.86 8.17
CA VAL A 307 -10.87 14.28 8.49
C VAL A 307 -10.57 15.11 7.26
N VAL A 308 -11.52 15.95 6.87
CA VAL A 308 -11.47 16.79 5.69
C VAL A 308 -11.88 18.21 6.05
N VAL A 309 -11.35 19.16 5.27
CA VAL A 309 -11.89 20.51 5.23
C VAL A 309 -12.49 20.73 3.86
N MET A 310 -13.76 21.12 3.84
CA MET A 310 -14.56 21.30 2.63
C MET A 310 -15.03 22.74 2.53
N GLU A 311 -15.04 23.27 1.32
CA GLU A 311 -15.70 24.52 0.97
C GLU A 311 -16.93 24.20 0.11
N GLY A 312 -18.03 24.90 0.35
CA GLY A 312 -19.28 24.64 -0.34
C GLY A 312 -20.45 25.49 0.14
N MET A 313 -21.63 25.27 -0.43
CA MET A 313 -22.86 25.97 -0.06
C MET A 313 -23.78 25.07 0.75
N ASN A 314 -24.36 25.59 1.83
CA ASN A 314 -25.35 24.89 2.65
C ASN A 314 -26.56 25.80 2.92
N THR A 315 -27.41 25.97 1.92
CA THR A 315 -28.54 26.91 1.97
C THR A 315 -29.68 26.45 2.87
N THR A 316 -29.73 25.17 3.25
CA THR A 316 -30.80 24.59 4.06
C THR A 316 -30.36 24.25 5.49
N GLY A 317 -29.06 24.13 5.76
CA GLY A 317 -28.53 23.59 7.01
C GLY A 317 -28.50 22.05 7.07
N GLU A 318 -28.96 21.36 6.01
CA GLU A 318 -29.11 19.89 5.99
C GLU A 318 -28.25 19.19 4.92
N LYS A 319 -27.76 19.95 3.94
CA LYS A 319 -26.99 19.41 2.82
C LYS A 319 -25.92 20.39 2.36
N LEU A 320 -24.66 19.98 2.42
CA LEU A 320 -23.51 20.73 1.94
C LEU A 320 -23.22 20.34 0.48
N VAL A 321 -23.36 21.27 -0.44
CA VAL A 321 -22.90 21.08 -1.83
C VAL A 321 -21.42 21.48 -1.89
N ALA A 322 -20.55 20.47 -1.89
CA ALA A 322 -19.10 20.68 -1.84
C ALA A 322 -18.58 21.15 -3.20
N SER A 323 -17.85 22.27 -3.19
CA SER A 323 -17.20 22.83 -4.37
C SER A 323 -15.68 22.59 -4.39
N LYS A 324 -15.08 22.39 -3.20
CA LYS A 324 -13.63 22.16 -3.06
C LYS A 324 -13.31 21.38 -1.79
N ILE A 325 -12.31 20.51 -1.87
CA ILE A 325 -11.70 19.81 -0.72
C ILE A 325 -10.26 20.30 -0.58
N TYR A 326 -9.87 20.66 0.64
CA TYR A 326 -8.50 21.08 0.93
C TYR A 326 -7.59 19.85 1.13
N GLU A 327 -6.51 19.78 0.37
CA GLU A 327 -5.49 18.75 0.51
C GLU A 327 -4.20 19.35 1.08
N VAL A 328 -3.77 18.88 2.25
CA VAL A 328 -2.49 19.32 2.84
C VAL A 328 -1.33 18.65 2.11
N CYS A 329 -0.38 19.45 1.65
CA CYS A 329 0.86 18.93 1.07
C CYS A 329 1.82 18.53 2.18
N LEU A 330 2.31 17.29 2.11
CA LEU A 330 3.27 16.75 3.05
C LEU A 330 4.68 17.20 2.68
N GLN A 331 5.41 17.78 3.64
CA GLN A 331 6.78 18.20 3.43
C GLN A 331 7.74 17.15 3.98
N ALA A 332 8.49 16.50 3.09
CA ALA A 332 9.50 15.51 3.48
C ALA A 332 10.67 16.18 4.23
N PHE A 333 11.13 15.54 5.29
CA PHE A 333 12.38 15.92 5.96
C PHE A 333 13.57 15.37 5.16
N LEU A 334 14.66 16.14 5.06
CA LEU A 334 15.88 15.69 4.39
C LEU A 334 16.84 15.12 5.44
N LEU A 335 17.07 13.81 5.41
CA LEU A 335 18.14 13.19 6.17
C LEU A 335 19.43 13.08 5.36
N LEU A 336 20.52 13.46 6.03
CA LEU A 336 21.88 13.46 5.50
C LEU A 336 22.46 12.04 5.48
N THR A 337 23.19 11.78 4.40
CA THR A 337 23.95 10.57 4.06
C THR A 337 24.44 9.74 5.24
N ALA A 338 23.77 8.61 5.50
CA ALA A 338 24.28 7.52 6.33
C ALA A 338 25.10 6.53 5.48
N GLU A 339 25.97 5.76 6.12
CA GLU A 339 26.62 4.61 5.48
C GLU A 339 25.58 3.58 5.00
N PRO A 340 25.86 2.80 3.93
CA PRO A 340 24.91 1.82 3.41
C PRO A 340 24.37 0.90 4.51
N LEU A 341 23.04 0.86 4.66
CA LEU A 341 22.30 0.06 5.63
C LEU A 341 21.48 -0.99 4.88
N ASN A 342 21.60 -2.26 5.27
CA ASN A 342 20.81 -3.36 4.72
C ASN A 342 19.77 -3.85 5.75
N VAL A 343 18.50 -3.55 5.48
CA VAL A 343 17.37 -3.98 6.30
C VAL A 343 16.59 -5.07 5.55
N LEU A 344 16.51 -6.26 6.14
CA LEU A 344 15.61 -7.32 5.70
C LEU A 344 14.28 -7.17 6.42
N VAL A 345 13.17 -7.33 5.70
CA VAL A 345 11.82 -7.22 6.27
C VAL A 345 11.04 -8.48 5.90
N ALA A 346 10.33 -9.06 6.87
CA ALA A 346 9.45 -10.19 6.68
C ALA A 346 8.18 -10.02 7.52
N CYS A 347 7.06 -10.53 7.02
CA CYS A 347 5.77 -10.56 7.71
C CYS A 347 5.21 -11.99 7.69
N GLY A 348 4.56 -12.40 8.77
CA GLY A 348 3.93 -13.71 8.88
C GLY A 348 2.79 -13.90 7.87
N PRO A 349 2.20 -15.11 7.77
CA PRO A 349 2.49 -16.29 8.58
C PRO A 349 3.82 -16.96 8.23
N TYR A 350 4.49 -17.49 9.25
CA TYR A 350 5.80 -18.17 9.09
C TYR A 350 5.70 -19.70 8.96
N THR A 351 4.48 -20.22 8.74
CA THR A 351 4.22 -21.63 8.52
C THR A 351 3.14 -21.80 7.44
N PRO A 352 3.17 -22.87 6.63
CA PRO A 352 2.13 -23.10 5.63
C PRO A 352 0.78 -23.42 6.28
N SER A 353 -0.32 -23.19 5.58
CA SER A 353 -1.68 -23.39 6.12
C SER A 353 -2.02 -24.85 6.49
N ASP A 354 -1.26 -25.81 5.97
CA ASP A 354 -1.49 -27.24 6.14
C ASP A 354 -0.60 -27.87 7.24
N SER A 355 0.24 -27.09 7.91
CA SER A 355 1.29 -27.61 8.79
C SER A 355 1.82 -26.58 9.78
N LEU A 356 2.28 -27.07 10.94
CA LEU A 356 2.96 -26.27 11.97
C LEU A 356 4.44 -26.63 12.06
N THR A 357 5.05 -26.99 10.94
CA THR A 357 6.47 -27.35 10.84
C THR A 357 7.37 -26.13 10.68
N PHE A 358 6.82 -24.95 10.37
CA PHE A 358 7.54 -23.70 10.23
C PHE A 358 8.69 -23.75 9.20
N ASP A 359 8.57 -24.56 8.14
CA ASP A 359 9.56 -24.60 7.06
C ASP A 359 9.87 -23.21 6.46
N PRO A 360 8.88 -22.30 6.27
CA PRO A 360 9.14 -20.93 5.85
C PRO A 360 10.04 -20.14 6.80
N LEU A 361 9.85 -20.30 8.11
CA LEU A 361 10.70 -19.68 9.11
C LEU A 361 12.15 -20.17 9.01
N LEU A 362 12.34 -21.47 8.84
CA LEU A 362 13.66 -22.08 8.70
C LEU A 362 14.37 -21.62 7.41
N ASP A 363 13.63 -21.49 6.32
CA ASP A 363 14.14 -20.93 5.08
C ASP A 363 14.52 -19.45 5.24
N LEU A 364 13.73 -18.66 5.99
CA LEU A 364 14.04 -17.26 6.31
C LEU A 364 15.31 -17.14 7.16
N ILE A 365 15.48 -17.97 8.19
CA ILE A 365 16.71 -18.04 9.00
C ILE A 365 17.92 -18.34 8.11
N SER A 366 17.76 -19.23 7.13
CA SER A 366 18.81 -19.55 6.16
C SER A 366 19.16 -18.36 5.27
N VAL A 367 18.18 -17.55 4.86
CA VAL A 367 18.38 -16.30 4.12
C VAL A 367 19.13 -15.26 4.97
N ILE A 368 18.71 -15.04 6.23
CA ILE A 368 19.39 -14.12 7.15
C ILE A 368 20.85 -14.56 7.36
N THR A 369 21.08 -15.87 7.50
CA THR A 369 22.43 -16.43 7.67
C THR A 369 23.32 -16.24 6.44
N ARG A 370 22.73 -16.40 5.24
CA ARG A 370 23.42 -16.25 3.96
C ARG A 370 23.74 -14.78 3.64
N ASP A 371 22.76 -13.92 3.76
CA ASP A 371 22.82 -12.53 3.28
C ASP A 371 23.33 -11.57 4.36
N ARG A 372 23.27 -11.99 5.63
CA ARG A 372 23.78 -11.23 6.78
C ARG A 372 23.31 -9.76 6.78
N PRO A 373 21.99 -9.50 6.77
CA PRO A 373 21.48 -8.13 6.84
C PRO A 373 21.88 -7.48 8.18
N ASP A 374 21.98 -6.15 8.18
CA ASP A 374 22.32 -5.39 9.38
C ASP A 374 21.16 -5.43 10.39
N VAL A 375 19.93 -5.27 9.89
CA VAL A 375 18.69 -5.37 10.68
C VAL A 375 17.70 -6.32 10.00
N CYS A 376 16.96 -7.10 10.79
CA CYS A 376 15.85 -7.92 10.33
C CYS A 376 14.57 -7.49 11.06
N LEU A 377 13.64 -6.86 10.35
CA LEU A 377 12.30 -6.49 10.84
C LEU A 377 11.35 -7.67 10.59
N MET A 378 10.85 -8.28 11.66
CA MET A 378 9.95 -9.44 11.61
C MET A 378 8.60 -9.08 12.21
N LEU A 379 7.59 -8.95 11.35
CA LEU A 379 6.22 -8.64 11.74
C LEU A 379 5.42 -9.93 11.91
N GLY A 380 4.50 -9.96 12.88
CA GLY A 380 3.59 -11.08 13.09
C GLY A 380 2.64 -11.32 11.90
N PRO A 381 1.81 -12.37 11.95
CA PRO A 381 1.69 -13.32 13.05
C PRO A 381 2.78 -14.41 13.04
N PHE A 382 3.38 -14.67 14.21
CA PHE A 382 4.26 -15.80 14.45
C PHE A 382 3.48 -17.08 14.70
N VAL A 383 2.43 -17.00 15.51
CA VAL A 383 1.47 -18.08 15.72
C VAL A 383 0.09 -17.56 15.36
N ASP A 384 -0.30 -17.82 14.12
CA ASP A 384 -1.50 -17.24 13.51
C ASP A 384 -2.78 -17.84 14.08
N SER A 385 -3.63 -16.98 14.65
CA SER A 385 -4.95 -17.33 15.17
C SER A 385 -5.91 -17.84 14.09
N ARG A 386 -5.69 -17.47 12.82
CA ARG A 386 -6.45 -17.97 11.66
C ARG A 386 -5.90 -19.28 11.07
N HIS A 387 -4.82 -19.85 11.62
CA HIS A 387 -4.31 -21.14 11.15
C HIS A 387 -5.25 -22.28 11.56
N GLU A 388 -5.60 -23.17 10.62
CA GLU A 388 -6.65 -24.19 10.80
C GLU A 388 -6.46 -25.05 12.07
N GLN A 389 -5.24 -25.51 12.34
CA GLN A 389 -4.93 -26.32 13.54
C GLN A 389 -4.98 -25.52 14.85
N ILE A 390 -4.72 -24.20 14.79
CA ILE A 390 -4.76 -23.31 15.95
C ILE A 390 -6.22 -22.98 16.29
N GLU A 391 -6.99 -22.54 15.28
CA GLU A 391 -8.41 -22.20 15.41
C GLU A 391 -9.24 -23.39 15.93
N LYS A 392 -8.94 -24.60 15.44
CA LYS A 392 -9.64 -25.84 15.86
C LYS A 392 -9.12 -26.44 17.16
N GLY A 393 -8.10 -25.86 17.80
CA GLY A 393 -7.51 -26.38 19.03
C GLY A 393 -6.89 -27.78 18.88
N GLN A 394 -6.28 -28.06 17.71
CA GLN A 394 -5.69 -29.37 17.38
C GLN A 394 -4.21 -29.49 17.80
N VAL A 395 -3.69 -28.52 18.54
CA VAL A 395 -2.33 -28.53 19.07
C VAL A 395 -2.27 -29.13 20.47
N THR A 396 -1.16 -29.80 20.80
CA THR A 396 -0.93 -30.45 22.10
C THR A 396 -0.14 -29.59 23.09
N GLU A 397 0.34 -28.42 22.65
CA GLU A 397 1.14 -27.49 23.44
C GLU A 397 0.40 -26.15 23.60
N THR A 398 0.81 -25.32 24.56
CA THR A 398 0.25 -23.97 24.70
C THR A 398 0.71 -23.06 23.56
N PHE A 399 -0.11 -22.09 23.18
CA PHE A 399 0.27 -21.13 22.14
C PHE A 399 1.56 -20.35 22.48
N GLU A 400 1.73 -20.00 23.74
CA GLU A 400 2.96 -19.38 24.27
C GLU A 400 4.21 -20.26 24.05
N ALA A 401 4.08 -21.58 24.21
CA ALA A 401 5.20 -22.51 23.98
C ALA A 401 5.54 -22.61 22.50
N ILE A 402 4.53 -22.63 21.62
CA ILE A 402 4.75 -22.61 20.16
C ILE A 402 5.46 -21.31 19.76
N PHE A 403 5.00 -20.16 20.26
CA PHE A 403 5.63 -18.87 20.01
C PHE A 403 7.07 -18.81 20.51
N SER A 404 7.31 -19.23 21.76
CA SER A 404 8.64 -19.25 22.37
C SER A 404 9.62 -20.07 21.52
N ARG A 405 9.20 -21.24 21.03
CA ARG A 405 10.01 -22.07 20.13
C ARG A 405 10.33 -21.39 18.80
N CYS A 406 9.39 -20.64 18.24
CA CYS A 406 9.63 -19.86 17.02
C CYS A 406 10.71 -18.81 17.25
N ILE A 407 10.57 -18.01 18.33
CA ILE A 407 11.54 -16.97 18.67
C ILE A 407 12.91 -17.55 19.00
N GLU A 408 12.98 -18.62 19.80
CA GLU A 408 14.23 -19.33 20.11
C GLU A 408 14.91 -19.84 18.83
N SER A 409 14.16 -20.42 17.90
CA SER A 409 14.69 -20.89 16.61
C SER A 409 15.30 -19.75 15.78
N ILE A 410 14.65 -18.59 15.73
CA ILE A 410 15.14 -17.41 15.02
C ILE A 410 16.41 -16.88 15.68
N VAL A 411 16.38 -16.71 17.01
CA VAL A 411 17.50 -16.17 17.78
C VAL A 411 18.70 -17.11 17.66
N ASP A 412 18.54 -18.40 17.93
CA ASP A 412 19.65 -19.35 17.88
C ASP A 412 20.18 -19.55 16.45
N GLY A 413 19.28 -19.65 15.47
CA GLY A 413 19.63 -19.83 14.05
C GLY A 413 20.42 -18.66 13.47
N THR A 414 20.22 -17.43 13.99
CA THR A 414 20.88 -16.22 13.50
C THR A 414 22.07 -15.77 14.36
N ARG A 415 22.45 -16.53 15.40
CA ARG A 415 23.50 -16.14 16.37
C ARG A 415 24.86 -15.84 15.73
N SER A 416 25.18 -16.49 14.63
CA SER A 416 26.46 -16.35 13.91
C SER A 416 26.52 -15.11 13.00
N VAL A 417 25.41 -14.38 12.86
CA VAL A 417 25.23 -13.35 11.82
C VAL A 417 25.56 -11.94 12.30
N GLY A 418 25.31 -11.65 13.59
CA GLY A 418 25.41 -10.27 14.12
C GLY A 418 24.29 -9.34 13.63
N CYS A 419 23.24 -9.90 13.00
CA CYS A 419 22.03 -9.18 12.61
C CYS A 419 21.23 -8.75 13.85
N HIS A 420 20.79 -7.48 13.86
CA HIS A 420 19.89 -6.96 14.88
C HIS A 420 18.44 -7.36 14.54
N LEU A 421 17.75 -8.02 15.46
CA LEU A 421 16.39 -8.52 15.24
C LEU A 421 15.37 -7.57 15.86
N VAL A 422 14.37 -7.17 15.08
CA VAL A 422 13.24 -6.36 15.58
C VAL A 422 11.96 -7.16 15.38
N PHE A 423 11.21 -7.37 16.47
CA PHE A 423 9.95 -8.11 16.44
C PHE A 423 8.77 -7.17 16.66
N VAL A 424 7.84 -7.15 15.70
CA VAL A 424 6.59 -6.38 15.74
C VAL A 424 5.43 -7.38 15.93
N PRO A 425 4.55 -7.20 16.93
CA PRO A 425 3.40 -8.07 17.13
C PRO A 425 2.35 -7.90 16.04
N SER A 426 1.43 -8.86 15.96
CA SER A 426 0.21 -8.76 15.17
C SER A 426 -1.02 -9.11 16.00
N GLN A 427 -2.17 -8.53 15.66
CA GLN A 427 -3.46 -8.91 16.26
C GLN A 427 -3.78 -10.38 15.98
N ARG A 428 -3.15 -10.98 14.95
CA ARG A 428 -3.28 -12.41 14.66
C ARG A 428 -2.36 -13.30 15.49
N ASP A 429 -1.47 -12.76 16.33
CA ASP A 429 -0.68 -13.56 17.26
C ASP A 429 -1.56 -14.08 18.41
N VAL A 430 -1.95 -15.35 18.32
CA VAL A 430 -2.98 -15.95 19.20
C VAL A 430 -2.62 -15.95 20.69
N HIS A 431 -1.33 -15.83 21.04
CA HIS A 431 -0.82 -15.82 22.41
C HIS A 431 -0.73 -14.39 23.00
N HIS A 432 -0.87 -13.35 22.18
CA HIS A 432 -0.64 -11.94 22.54
C HIS A 432 -1.97 -11.16 22.64
N PRO A 433 -2.04 -10.00 23.34
CA PRO A 433 -3.26 -9.21 23.43
C PRO A 433 -3.84 -8.80 22.06
N LEU A 434 -5.12 -9.09 21.85
CA LEU A 434 -5.89 -8.74 20.65
C LEU A 434 -6.45 -7.31 20.74
N ILE A 435 -5.60 -6.30 20.96
CA ILE A 435 -6.02 -4.90 21.08
C ILE A 435 -5.03 -3.99 20.37
N TYR A 436 -5.51 -3.10 19.51
CA TYR A 436 -4.68 -2.10 18.86
C TYR A 436 -4.78 -0.76 19.61
N PRO A 437 -3.65 -0.06 19.85
CA PRO A 437 -2.27 -0.46 19.56
C PRO A 437 -1.79 -1.59 20.48
N GLN A 438 -1.01 -2.54 19.96
CA GLN A 438 -0.50 -3.67 20.74
C GLN A 438 0.81 -3.32 21.45
N PRO A 439 0.98 -3.70 22.73
CA PRO A 439 2.27 -3.56 23.41
C PRO A 439 3.32 -4.51 22.81
N PRO A 440 4.63 -4.28 23.04
CA PRO A 440 5.68 -5.21 22.63
C PRO A 440 5.48 -6.61 23.21
N PHE A 441 6.05 -7.62 22.55
CA PHE A 441 6.13 -8.97 23.11
C PHE A 441 6.88 -8.99 24.45
N THR A 442 6.58 -10.00 25.28
CA THR A 442 7.32 -10.24 26.52
C THR A 442 8.14 -11.52 26.39
N LEU A 443 9.46 -11.40 26.22
CA LEU A 443 10.36 -12.55 26.16
C LEU A 443 11.00 -12.82 27.53
N ARG A 444 11.11 -14.10 27.89
CA ARG A 444 11.74 -14.54 29.16
C ARG A 444 13.27 -14.61 29.10
N VAL A 445 13.88 -14.32 27.94
CA VAL A 445 15.28 -14.65 27.64
C VAL A 445 16.18 -13.42 27.73
N PHE A 446 17.31 -13.55 28.42
CA PHE A 446 18.31 -12.50 28.67
C PHE A 446 19.16 -12.06 27.45
N ILE A 447 18.77 -12.37 26.21
CA ILE A 447 19.57 -12.09 25.00
C ILE A 447 19.22 -10.69 24.43
N LEU A 448 19.25 -9.67 25.30
CA LEU A 448 18.69 -8.34 24.97
C LEU A 448 19.59 -7.47 24.08
N GLN A 449 20.88 -7.78 23.91
CA GLN A 449 21.78 -6.85 23.22
C GLN A 449 21.59 -6.74 21.70
N ARG A 450 20.90 -7.70 21.06
CA ARG A 450 20.68 -7.72 19.59
C ARG A 450 19.20 -7.87 19.19
N ILE A 451 18.30 -7.72 20.15
CA ILE A 451 16.87 -7.95 19.98
C ILE A 451 16.14 -6.70 20.48
N THR A 452 15.34 -6.09 19.62
CA THR A 452 14.38 -5.05 20.00
C THR A 452 12.97 -5.59 19.86
N LEU A 453 12.18 -5.49 20.91
CA LEU A 453 10.74 -5.77 20.87
C LEU A 453 10.02 -4.44 20.82
N VAL A 454 9.15 -4.27 19.83
CA VAL A 454 8.47 -2.99 19.56
C VAL A 454 6.96 -3.20 19.55
N PRO A 455 6.15 -2.15 19.79
CA PRO A 455 4.69 -2.23 19.71
C PRO A 455 4.22 -2.28 18.24
N ASP A 456 2.93 -2.56 18.05
CA ASP A 456 2.22 -2.36 16.78
C ASP A 456 1.16 -1.28 16.94
N PRO A 457 1.24 -0.13 16.24
CA PRO A 457 2.29 0.27 15.30
C PRO A 457 3.51 0.86 16.03
N CYS A 458 4.56 1.22 15.30
CA CYS A 458 5.66 2.04 15.82
C CYS A 458 6.42 2.80 14.74
N THR A 459 7.17 3.84 15.15
CA THR A 459 8.12 4.55 14.30
C THR A 459 9.54 4.41 14.87
N LEU A 460 10.44 3.79 14.11
CA LEU A 460 11.82 3.52 14.53
C LEU A 460 12.80 4.43 13.79
N LEU A 461 13.89 4.79 14.44
CA LEU A 461 15.05 5.43 13.85
C LEU A 461 16.18 4.41 13.77
N ILE A 462 16.56 4.03 12.56
CA ILE A 462 17.61 3.02 12.29
C ILE A 462 18.75 3.69 11.54
N ASP A 463 19.90 3.88 12.21
CA ASP A 463 21.07 4.59 11.66
C ASP A 463 20.71 5.93 10.97
N GLY A 464 19.75 6.66 11.54
CA GLY A 464 19.28 7.94 11.02
C GLY A 464 18.18 7.86 9.96
N VAL A 465 17.70 6.68 9.59
CA VAL A 465 16.55 6.50 8.66
C VAL A 465 15.30 6.17 9.46
N THR A 466 14.19 6.85 9.18
CA THR A 466 12.93 6.64 9.89
C THR A 466 12.07 5.57 9.21
N PHE A 467 11.66 4.57 9.98
CA PHE A 467 10.82 3.46 9.55
C PHE A 467 9.49 3.50 10.29
N GLY A 468 8.39 3.75 9.57
CA GLY A 468 7.05 3.55 10.09
C GLY A 468 6.58 2.12 9.87
N LEU A 469 6.12 1.45 10.92
CA LEU A 469 5.78 0.03 10.93
C LEU A 469 4.35 -0.17 11.45
N THR A 470 3.58 -0.95 10.72
CA THR A 470 2.32 -1.53 11.22
C THR A 470 2.17 -2.94 10.68
N SER A 471 1.67 -3.87 11.50
CA SER A 471 1.36 -5.24 11.09
C SER A 471 -0.10 -5.40 10.62
N THR A 472 -0.93 -4.39 10.91
CA THR A 472 -2.36 -4.40 10.62
C THR A 472 -2.61 -4.08 9.14
N ASP A 473 -3.48 -4.84 8.47
CA ASP A 473 -3.73 -4.71 7.02
C ASP A 473 -4.63 -3.51 6.65
N ILE A 474 -4.16 -2.32 7.01
CA ILE A 474 -4.84 -1.05 6.72
C ILE A 474 -5.03 -0.81 5.21
N LEU A 475 -4.13 -1.32 4.37
CA LEU A 475 -4.25 -1.23 2.92
C LEU A 475 -5.47 -1.97 2.39
N PHE A 476 -5.71 -3.20 2.85
CA PHE A 476 -6.88 -3.97 2.46
C PHE A 476 -8.16 -3.33 3.01
N HIS A 477 -8.15 -2.90 4.28
CA HIS A 477 -9.33 -2.29 4.93
C HIS A 477 -9.75 -0.98 4.25
N MET A 478 -8.81 -0.03 4.08
CA MET A 478 -9.11 1.23 3.39
C MET A 478 -9.40 1.00 1.91
N GLY A 479 -8.73 0.00 1.31
CA GLY A 479 -9.05 -0.48 -0.02
C GLY A 479 -10.54 -0.72 -0.16
N ALA A 480 -11.12 -1.57 0.68
CA ALA A 480 -12.53 -1.95 0.60
C ALA A 480 -13.54 -0.78 0.72
N GLU A 481 -13.19 0.29 1.43
CA GLU A 481 -14.10 1.39 1.80
C GLU A 481 -13.84 2.73 1.06
N GLU A 482 -12.74 2.86 0.31
CA GLU A 482 -12.43 4.08 -0.44
C GLU A 482 -13.36 4.28 -1.65
N ILE A 483 -13.79 5.52 -1.88
CA ILE A 483 -14.44 5.98 -3.09
C ILE A 483 -13.59 7.04 -3.77
N SER A 484 -13.59 7.08 -5.10
CA SER A 484 -12.83 8.08 -5.85
C SER A 484 -13.56 8.52 -7.11
N LYS A 485 -13.23 9.72 -7.60
CA LYS A 485 -13.67 10.24 -8.90
C LYS A 485 -12.53 11.01 -9.53
N GLY A 486 -12.29 10.79 -10.83
CA GLY A 486 -11.34 11.57 -11.62
C GLY A 486 -9.88 11.49 -11.17
N SER A 487 -9.51 10.56 -10.29
CA SER A 487 -8.13 10.45 -9.83
C SER A 487 -7.26 9.76 -10.87
N GLY A 488 -6.27 10.49 -11.42
CA GLY A 488 -5.25 9.93 -12.30
C GLY A 488 -4.18 9.10 -11.59
N SER A 489 -4.35 8.81 -10.29
CA SER A 489 -3.39 8.05 -9.48
C SER A 489 -3.95 6.69 -9.10
N ASP A 490 -3.10 5.68 -9.02
CA ASP A 490 -3.53 4.33 -8.64
C ASP A 490 -4.05 4.30 -7.20
N ARG A 491 -5.02 3.41 -6.96
CA ARG A 491 -5.71 3.25 -5.67
C ARG A 491 -4.78 3.12 -4.47
N PHE A 492 -3.70 2.34 -4.57
CA PHE A 492 -2.79 2.16 -3.43
C PHE A 492 -2.00 3.43 -3.15
N SER A 493 -1.56 4.16 -4.17
CA SER A 493 -0.96 5.49 -3.98
C SER A 493 -1.92 6.45 -3.26
N ARG A 494 -3.23 6.41 -3.57
CA ARG A 494 -4.24 7.22 -2.88
C ARG A 494 -4.40 6.84 -1.41
N ILE A 495 -4.57 5.55 -1.12
CA ILE A 495 -4.71 5.04 0.26
C ILE A 495 -3.47 5.39 1.10
N LEU A 496 -2.29 5.20 0.53
CA LEU A 496 -1.03 5.53 1.19
C LEU A 496 -0.87 7.03 1.43
N LYS A 497 -1.28 7.87 0.48
CA LYS A 497 -1.37 9.34 0.67
C LYS A 497 -2.32 9.67 1.82
N HIS A 498 -3.47 9.02 1.90
CA HIS A 498 -4.44 9.23 2.99
C HIS A 498 -3.84 8.92 4.35
N MET A 499 -3.15 7.80 4.53
CA MET A 499 -2.50 7.46 5.80
C MET A 499 -1.58 8.57 6.29
N LEU A 500 -0.73 9.09 5.41
CA LEU A 500 0.23 10.13 5.76
C LEU A 500 -0.43 11.48 6.04
N VAL A 501 -1.42 11.88 5.22
CA VAL A 501 -2.14 13.16 5.40
C VAL A 501 -2.96 13.14 6.68
N GLN A 502 -3.55 12.00 7.02
CA GLN A 502 -4.32 11.81 8.25
C GLN A 502 -3.44 11.57 9.48
N ARG A 503 -2.11 11.52 9.30
CA ARG A 503 -1.12 11.35 10.38
C ARG A 503 -1.43 10.19 11.33
N SER A 504 -1.94 9.09 10.78
CA SER A 504 -2.35 7.93 11.58
C SER A 504 -2.03 6.63 10.87
N TYR A 505 -1.57 5.63 11.63
CA TYR A 505 -1.34 4.29 11.13
C TYR A 505 -2.64 3.54 10.80
N TYR A 506 -3.78 3.98 11.34
CA TYR A 506 -5.10 3.41 11.07
C TYR A 506 -6.17 4.52 11.05
N PRO A 507 -6.31 5.27 9.94
CA PRO A 507 -7.24 6.40 9.89
C PRO A 507 -8.70 6.01 9.62
N LEU A 508 -8.97 4.78 9.15
CA LEU A 508 -10.31 4.26 8.85
C LEU A 508 -11.16 4.19 10.12
N TYR A 509 -12.34 4.80 10.09
CA TYR A 509 -13.29 4.77 11.20
C TYR A 509 -14.74 4.70 10.71
N PRO A 510 -15.57 3.79 11.25
CA PRO A 510 -15.24 2.71 12.19
C PRO A 510 -14.18 1.74 11.63
N PRO A 511 -13.37 1.08 12.48
CA PRO A 511 -12.39 0.12 12.01
C PRO A 511 -13.06 -1.13 11.44
N ALA A 512 -12.30 -1.88 10.63
CA ALA A 512 -12.73 -3.19 10.14
C ALA A 512 -13.13 -4.13 11.30
N GLU A 513 -14.08 -5.03 11.05
CA GLU A 513 -14.74 -5.86 12.07
C GLU A 513 -13.74 -6.70 12.89
N GLU A 514 -12.62 -7.11 12.29
CA GLU A 514 -11.56 -7.87 12.97
C GLU A 514 -10.62 -7.03 13.86
N VAL A 515 -10.61 -5.70 13.72
CA VAL A 515 -9.67 -4.82 14.41
C VAL A 515 -10.29 -4.30 15.70
N ASN A 516 -9.84 -4.86 16.83
CA ASN A 516 -10.18 -4.35 18.15
C ASN A 516 -9.31 -3.13 18.47
N MET A 517 -9.94 -2.01 18.81
CA MET A 517 -9.27 -0.71 19.02
C MET A 517 -9.49 -0.20 20.46
N ASP A 518 -8.43 0.25 21.12
CA ASP A 518 -8.49 1.08 22.33
C ASP A 518 -8.21 2.53 21.93
N TYR A 519 -9.24 3.39 21.92
CA TYR A 519 -9.13 4.72 21.33
C TYR A 519 -8.25 5.67 22.14
N GLU A 520 -8.25 5.59 23.46
CA GLU A 520 -7.39 6.43 24.31
C GLU A 520 -5.91 6.12 24.03
N LYS A 521 -5.59 4.82 23.87
CA LYS A 521 -4.23 4.36 23.56
C LYS A 521 -3.87 4.57 22.10
N PHE A 522 -4.83 4.43 21.19
CA PHE A 522 -4.68 4.77 19.78
C PHE A 522 -4.28 6.23 19.59
N GLN A 523 -4.95 7.16 20.30
CA GLN A 523 -4.60 8.58 20.25
C GLN A 523 -3.16 8.82 20.70
N SER A 524 -2.71 8.11 21.73
CA SER A 524 -1.38 8.30 22.31
C SER A 524 -0.26 7.65 21.49
N PHE A 525 -0.50 6.48 20.88
CA PHE A 525 0.58 5.60 20.40
C PHE A 525 0.45 5.14 18.94
N ALA A 526 -0.64 5.47 18.25
CA ALA A 526 -0.88 5.03 16.87
C ALA A 526 -0.95 6.17 15.84
N GLN A 527 -0.44 7.35 16.23
CA GLN A 527 -0.26 8.48 15.31
C GLN A 527 1.06 8.34 14.55
N ILE A 528 1.13 8.97 13.37
CA ILE A 528 2.36 9.07 12.58
C ILE A 528 3.00 10.42 12.96
N PRO A 529 4.11 10.43 13.73
CA PRO A 529 4.66 11.67 14.29
C PRO A 529 5.30 12.57 13.24
N LEU A 530 5.85 11.96 12.20
CA LEU A 530 6.37 12.63 11.02
C LEU A 530 6.21 11.70 9.82
N ILE A 531 6.34 12.23 8.60
CA ILE A 531 6.36 11.41 7.39
C ILE A 531 7.63 10.57 7.40
N PRO A 532 7.55 9.23 7.56
CA PRO A 532 8.74 8.41 7.65
C PRO A 532 9.50 8.39 6.31
N ASP A 533 10.74 7.92 6.31
CA ASP A 533 11.52 7.69 5.08
C ASP A 533 11.12 6.36 4.41
N VAL A 534 10.73 5.38 5.22
CA VAL A 534 10.21 4.09 4.79
C VAL A 534 8.96 3.73 5.58
N LEU A 535 7.87 3.39 4.90
CA LEU A 535 6.63 2.93 5.51
C LEU A 535 6.40 1.47 5.10
N ILE A 536 6.35 0.59 6.09
CA ILE A 536 6.13 -0.84 5.91
C ILE A 536 4.71 -1.16 6.36
N VAL A 537 3.89 -1.58 5.39
CA VAL A 537 2.46 -1.87 5.53
C VAL A 537 2.18 -3.21 4.85
N PRO A 538 2.45 -4.34 5.51
CA PRO A 538 2.15 -5.66 4.97
C PRO A 538 0.66 -5.81 4.71
N SER A 539 0.32 -6.57 3.67
CA SER A 539 -1.07 -6.80 3.29
C SER A 539 -1.25 -8.18 2.64
N GLU A 540 -2.48 -8.69 2.64
CA GLU A 540 -2.86 -9.86 1.84
C GLU A 540 -2.89 -9.55 0.33
N LEU A 541 -2.87 -8.26 -0.02
CA LEU A 541 -2.72 -7.77 -1.39
C LEU A 541 -1.32 -8.07 -1.95
N ARG A 542 -1.20 -8.11 -3.29
CA ARG A 542 0.07 -8.32 -4.00
C ARG A 542 1.14 -7.29 -3.57
N TYR A 543 2.36 -7.78 -3.43
CA TYR A 543 3.54 -7.02 -3.05
C TYR A 543 3.76 -5.87 -4.03
N PHE A 544 4.20 -4.73 -3.50
CA PHE A 544 4.58 -3.59 -4.32
C PHE A 544 5.59 -2.71 -3.57
N ILE A 545 6.34 -1.93 -4.36
CA ILE A 545 7.15 -0.83 -3.86
C ILE A 545 6.70 0.44 -4.57
N LYS A 546 6.35 1.48 -3.82
CA LYS A 546 5.92 2.77 -4.37
C LYS A 546 6.73 3.90 -3.77
N VAL A 547 6.92 4.96 -4.55
CA VAL A 547 7.53 6.20 -4.06
C VAL A 547 6.54 7.33 -4.15
N HIS A 548 6.30 7.99 -3.01
CA HIS A 548 5.48 9.19 -2.96
C HIS A 548 6.22 10.21 -2.09
N PHE A 549 6.45 11.41 -2.61
CA PHE A 549 7.22 12.44 -1.90
C PHE A 549 8.60 11.98 -1.34
N ARG A 550 9.26 11.03 -2.03
CA ARG A 550 10.53 10.37 -1.61
C ARG A 550 10.41 9.37 -0.44
N LEU A 551 9.21 9.09 0.05
CA LEU A 551 8.93 7.99 0.97
C LEU A 551 8.85 6.67 0.19
N PHE A 552 9.48 5.62 0.71
CA PHE A 552 9.36 4.26 0.19
C PHE A 552 8.22 3.52 0.90
N PHE A 553 7.21 3.14 0.13
CA PHE A 553 6.21 2.21 0.60
C PHE A 553 6.62 0.81 0.24
N TRP A 554 6.67 -0.07 1.24
CA TRP A 554 6.94 -1.47 1.03
C TRP A 554 5.77 -2.30 1.55
N ASN A 555 4.95 -2.79 0.63
CA ASN A 555 4.01 -3.86 0.92
C ASN A 555 4.69 -5.19 0.63
N ILE A 556 4.92 -5.94 1.70
CA ILE A 556 5.35 -7.33 1.63
C ILE A 556 4.08 -8.14 1.72
N SER A 557 3.65 -8.74 0.61
CA SER A 557 2.63 -9.77 0.68
C SER A 557 3.05 -10.81 1.69
N LEU A 558 2.10 -11.33 2.47
CA LEU A 558 2.29 -12.48 3.34
C LEU A 558 3.26 -13.48 2.70
N PHE A 559 4.17 -14.05 3.49
CA PHE A 559 5.14 -15.03 3.02
C PHE A 559 4.48 -16.26 2.34
N PHE A 560 3.15 -16.39 2.44
CA PHE A 560 2.36 -17.25 1.59
C PHE A 560 0.93 -16.73 1.33
N GLY A 561 0.53 -16.70 0.05
CA GLY A 561 -0.86 -16.73 -0.41
C GLY A 561 -1.27 -18.17 -0.76
N ALA A 562 -2.53 -18.53 -0.52
CA ALA A 562 -3.06 -19.90 -0.66
C ALA A 562 -2.79 -20.55 -2.04
N PRO A 563 -2.71 -21.90 -2.14
CA PRO A 563 -2.34 -22.58 -3.38
C PRO A 563 -3.58 -22.85 -4.24
N SER A 564 -3.84 -22.03 -5.27
CA SER A 564 -4.76 -22.39 -6.35
C SER A 564 -4.00 -22.79 -7.61
N SER A 565 -3.98 -24.09 -7.87
CA SER A 565 -3.61 -24.68 -9.15
C SER A 565 -4.74 -24.48 -10.17
N VAL A 566 -4.56 -23.67 -11.22
CA VAL A 566 -5.26 -23.81 -12.51
C VAL A 566 -4.35 -23.36 -13.66
N CYS A 567 -4.31 -24.19 -14.70
CA CYS A 567 -3.46 -24.17 -15.90
C CYS A 567 -3.45 -22.87 -16.73
N PRO A 568 -2.41 -22.66 -17.58
CA PRO A 568 -2.36 -21.55 -18.53
C PRO A 568 -3.24 -21.82 -19.77
N PRO A 569 -3.96 -20.82 -20.32
CA PRO A 569 -4.36 -20.87 -21.71
C PRO A 569 -3.23 -20.33 -22.58
N SER A 570 -2.59 -21.23 -23.30
CA SER A 570 -1.79 -20.93 -24.48
C SER A 570 -2.68 -20.29 -25.57
N LEU A 571 -2.33 -19.10 -26.04
CA LEU A 571 -2.74 -18.60 -27.36
C LEU A 571 -1.48 -18.30 -28.18
N GLY A 572 -1.01 -19.32 -28.90
CA GLY A 572 -0.14 -19.16 -30.06
C GLY A 572 -0.96 -19.38 -31.32
N THR A 573 -1.33 -18.31 -32.00
CA THR A 573 -1.85 -18.36 -33.37
C THR A 573 -0.68 -18.46 -34.34
N GLY A 574 -0.68 -19.47 -35.21
CA GLY A 574 0.28 -19.60 -36.30
C GLY A 574 0.05 -18.57 -37.42
N PRO A 575 0.95 -18.55 -38.41
CA PRO A 575 0.49 -19.07 -39.70
C PRO A 575 1.49 -20.04 -40.35
N GLY A 576 0.93 -20.99 -41.11
CA GLY A 576 1.66 -22.01 -41.84
C GLY A 576 2.36 -21.50 -43.10
N GLY A 577 3.37 -22.27 -43.53
CA GLY A 577 4.13 -22.00 -44.75
C GLY A 577 5.13 -23.12 -45.13
N LYS A 578 4.60 -24.33 -45.34
CA LYS A 578 5.03 -25.42 -46.25
C LYS A 578 6.52 -25.62 -46.66
N HIS A 579 6.95 -26.87 -46.40
CA HIS A 579 7.77 -27.79 -47.22
C HIS A 579 9.26 -27.51 -47.49
N LEU A 580 10.15 -28.39 -47.00
CA LEU A 580 10.68 -29.55 -47.74
C LEU A 580 11.41 -30.54 -46.81
N LYS A 581 11.13 -31.84 -46.97
CA LYS A 581 11.89 -32.98 -46.40
C LYS A 581 13.10 -33.30 -47.29
N LYS A 582 14.23 -33.68 -46.69
CA LYS A 582 14.97 -34.92 -47.00
C LYS A 582 16.23 -35.11 -46.12
N ASN A 583 16.33 -36.32 -45.54
CA ASN A 583 17.49 -37.22 -45.32
C ASN A 583 18.81 -36.59 -44.79
N GLY A 584 19.52 -37.09 -43.78
CA GLY A 584 19.74 -38.46 -43.31
C GLY A 584 21.26 -38.64 -43.09
N SER A 585 21.62 -39.33 -42.00
CA SER A 585 22.89 -40.01 -41.67
C SER A 585 24.19 -39.23 -41.34
N GLU A 586 24.81 -39.73 -40.25
CA GLU A 586 26.26 -39.89 -39.96
C GLU A 586 27.03 -38.85 -39.10
N TYR A 587 27.47 -39.34 -37.93
CA TYR A 587 28.55 -38.85 -37.04
C TYR A 587 29.95 -39.28 -37.59
N PRO A 588 31.08 -38.94 -36.93
CA PRO A 588 31.84 -37.68 -36.87
C PRO A 588 33.27 -37.91 -37.48
N PRO A 589 34.30 -37.02 -37.32
CA PRO A 589 35.11 -37.02 -36.09
C PRO A 589 35.73 -35.65 -35.70
N GLN A 590 36.23 -35.59 -34.46
CA GLN A 590 37.25 -34.63 -33.99
C GLN A 590 38.60 -34.84 -34.71
N PRO A 591 39.53 -33.87 -34.62
CA PRO A 591 40.63 -34.12 -33.69
C PRO A 591 41.08 -32.90 -32.86
N HIS A 592 41.74 -33.26 -31.76
CA HIS A 592 42.43 -32.43 -30.77
C HIS A 592 43.64 -31.63 -31.30
N GLN A 593 44.11 -30.73 -30.41
CA GLN A 593 45.44 -30.14 -30.22
C GLN A 593 45.65 -28.73 -30.81
N LEU A 594 45.68 -27.71 -29.93
CA LEU A 594 46.87 -27.34 -29.15
C LEU A 594 46.48 -26.60 -27.86
#